data_AF-A0A444JE26-F1
#
_entry.id   AF-A0A444JE26-F1
#
_cell.length_a   1.000
_cell.length_b   1.000
_cell.length_c   1.000
_cell.angle_alpha   90.00
_cell.angle_beta   90.00
_cell.angle_gamma   90.00
#
_symmetry.space_group_name_H-M   'P 1'
#
loop_
_entity.id
_entity.type
_entity.pdbx_description
1 polymer ?
#
loop_
_entity_poly.entity_id
_entity_poly.type
_entity_poly.pdbx_seq_one_letter_code
_entity_poly.pdbx_strand_id
1 'polypeptide(L)'
;GAAVGAGIAASLILEATPLKADERQHSLAFTAEILTEIAKMNAGRCCQRDSWLALTHASRLSEEFFGIALPAETALHCSQYEQNHECIRNRCPLWEERKWEEGCWRGGRLKKGAGPILAYPFST
;
A
#
# COMPACT_ATOMS: atom_id res chain seq x y z
N GLY A 1 -11.97 0.85 -3.37
CA GLY A 1 -11.44 1.73 -4.43
C GLY A 1 -9.93 1.72 -4.41
N ALA A 2 -9.32 2.40 -3.45
CA ALA A 2 -7.87 2.55 -3.35
C ALA A 2 -7.10 1.21 -3.37
N ALA A 3 -7.48 0.24 -2.53
CA ALA A 3 -6.85 -1.09 -2.52
C ALA A 3 -6.93 -1.81 -3.88
N VAL A 4 -8.09 -1.75 -4.54
CA VAL A 4 -8.27 -2.34 -5.88
C VAL A 4 -7.36 -1.65 -6.91
N GLY A 5 -7.22 -0.33 -6.84
CA GLY A 5 -6.28 0.41 -7.69
C GLY A 5 -4.83 -0.02 -7.46
N ALA A 6 -4.42 -0.22 -6.21
CA ALA A 6 -3.10 -0.76 -5.87
C ALA A 6 -2.94 -2.21 -6.41
N GLY A 7 -3.98 -3.02 -6.32
CA GLY A 7 -4.04 -4.37 -6.91
C GLY A 7 -3.88 -4.40 -8.42
N ILE A 8 -4.52 -3.46 -9.13
CA ILE A 8 -4.34 -3.28 -10.59
C ILE A 8 -2.90 -2.88 -10.91
N ALA A 9 -2.30 -1.98 -10.13
CA ALA A 9 -0.89 -1.64 -10.32
C ALA A 9 0.01 -2.87 -10.11
N ALA A 10 -0.26 -3.67 -9.06
CA ALA A 10 0.46 -4.91 -8.79
C ALA A 10 0.30 -5.93 -9.93
N SER A 11 -0.91 -6.09 -10.50
CA SER A 11 -1.12 -7.01 -11.61
C SER A 11 -0.34 -6.59 -12.86
N LEU A 12 -0.24 -5.29 -13.13
CA LEU A 12 0.55 -4.77 -14.24
C LEU A 12 2.05 -4.98 -14.02
N ILE A 13 2.56 -4.69 -12.82
CA ILE A 13 3.98 -4.84 -12.47
C ILE A 13 4.42 -6.30 -12.56
N LEU A 14 3.59 -7.22 -12.06
CA LEU A 14 3.85 -8.66 -12.09
C LEU A 14 3.50 -9.31 -13.43
N GLU A 15 3.00 -8.54 -14.40
CA GLU A 15 2.46 -9.06 -15.67
C GLU A 15 1.45 -10.21 -15.45
N ALA A 16 0.62 -10.09 -14.41
CA ALA A 16 -0.34 -11.11 -14.02
C ALA A 16 -1.43 -11.27 -15.09
N THR A 17 -1.73 -12.52 -15.42
CA THR A 17 -2.81 -12.88 -16.35
C THR A 17 -3.64 -14.02 -15.77
N PRO A 18 -4.84 -14.31 -16.30
CA PRO A 18 -5.63 -15.46 -15.85
C PRO A 18 -4.91 -16.82 -15.97
N LEU A 19 -3.87 -16.92 -16.81
CA LEU A 19 -3.13 -18.16 -17.07
C LEU A 19 -1.80 -18.26 -16.30
N LYS A 20 -1.37 -17.17 -15.65
CA LYS A 20 -0.15 -17.08 -14.85
C LYS A 20 -0.52 -17.22 -13.37
N ALA A 21 -0.50 -18.46 -12.87
CA ALA A 21 -1.06 -18.81 -11.56
C ALA A 21 -0.42 -18.03 -10.41
N ASP A 22 0.92 -18.00 -10.37
CA ASP A 22 1.68 -17.38 -9.29
C ASP A 22 1.50 -15.86 -9.28
N GLU A 23 1.66 -15.20 -10.41
CA GLU A 23 1.52 -13.74 -10.53
C GLU A 23 0.09 -13.28 -10.27
N ARG A 24 -0.91 -14.08 -10.69
CA ARG A 24 -2.31 -13.83 -10.35
C ARG A 24 -2.53 -13.97 -8.84
N GLN A 25 -2.01 -15.02 -8.22
CA GLN A 25 -2.14 -15.24 -6.78
C GLN A 25 -1.47 -14.09 -6.00
N HIS A 26 -0.27 -13.68 -6.39
CA HIS A 26 0.44 -12.56 -5.77
C HIS A 26 -0.31 -11.23 -5.92
N SER A 27 -0.83 -10.90 -7.10
CA SER A 27 -1.61 -9.67 -7.28
C SER A 27 -2.90 -9.66 -6.43
N LEU A 28 -3.58 -10.81 -6.31
CA LEU A 28 -4.75 -10.92 -5.45
C LEU A 28 -4.40 -10.83 -3.96
N ALA A 29 -3.34 -11.51 -3.52
CA ALA A 29 -2.86 -11.45 -2.15
C ALA A 29 -2.47 -10.01 -1.76
N PHE A 30 -1.69 -9.33 -2.62
CA PHE A 30 -1.32 -7.92 -2.44
C PHE A 30 -2.55 -7.02 -2.25
N THR A 31 -3.59 -7.22 -3.08
CA THR A 31 -4.85 -6.48 -2.96
C THR A 31 -5.58 -6.78 -1.65
N ALA A 32 -5.61 -8.06 -1.25
CA ALA A 32 -6.30 -8.53 -0.05
C ALA A 32 -5.64 -8.02 1.24
N GLU A 33 -4.31 -7.98 1.29
CA GLU A 33 -3.57 -7.42 2.42
C GLU A 33 -3.94 -5.95 2.65
N ILE A 34 -3.93 -5.15 1.58
CA ILE A 34 -4.31 -3.74 1.68
C ILE A 34 -5.78 -3.57 2.07
N LEU A 35 -6.68 -4.40 1.52
CA LEU A 35 -8.09 -4.38 1.90
C LEU A 35 -8.29 -4.70 3.39
N THR A 36 -7.52 -5.65 3.92
CA THR A 36 -7.55 -6.04 5.34
C THR A 36 -7.17 -4.85 6.22
N GLU A 37 -6.12 -4.12 5.87
CA GLU A 37 -5.68 -2.94 6.61
C GLU A 37 -6.70 -1.79 6.58
N ILE A 38 -7.36 -1.58 5.43
CA ILE A 38 -8.46 -0.61 5.35
C ILE A 38 -9.65 -1.08 6.20
N ALA A 39 -9.98 -2.37 6.18
CA ALA A 39 -11.13 -2.95 6.89
C ALA A 39 -10.99 -2.93 8.42
N LYS A 40 -9.76 -2.88 8.96
CA LYS A 40 -9.52 -2.67 10.40
C LYS A 40 -10.09 -1.33 10.89
N MET A 41 -10.31 -0.39 9.98
CA MET A 41 -10.77 0.95 10.31
C MET A 41 -12.31 1.01 10.32
N ASN A 42 -12.89 1.01 11.52
CA ASN A 42 -14.35 1.12 11.70
C ASN A 42 -14.84 2.56 11.42
N ALA A 43 -15.02 2.89 10.13
CA ALA A 43 -15.63 4.13 9.64
C ALA A 43 -16.21 3.99 8.23
N GLY A 44 -17.03 4.98 7.84
CA GLY A 44 -17.44 5.17 6.46
C GLY A 44 -16.27 5.45 5.52
N ARG A 45 -16.48 5.21 4.22
CA ARG A 45 -15.48 5.40 3.15
C ARG A 45 -14.93 6.83 3.15
N CYS A 46 -13.61 6.98 3.05
CA CYS A 46 -12.97 8.28 2.87
C CYS A 46 -11.86 8.15 1.83
N CYS A 47 -11.98 8.88 0.71
CA CYS A 47 -11.01 8.79 -0.38
C CYS A 47 -9.57 9.08 0.06
N GLN A 48 -9.36 10.13 0.87
CA GLN A 48 -8.03 10.53 1.33
C GLN A 48 -7.40 9.50 2.25
N ARG A 49 -8.15 9.05 3.26
CA ARG A 49 -7.66 8.05 4.23
C ARG A 49 -7.40 6.70 3.55
N ASP A 50 -8.35 6.21 2.76
CA ASP A 50 -8.23 4.90 2.13
C ASP A 50 -7.11 4.90 1.07
N SER A 51 -6.87 6.01 0.37
CA SER A 51 -5.73 6.16 -0.55
C SER A 51 -4.40 6.20 0.20
N TRP A 52 -4.33 6.95 1.30
CA TRP A 52 -3.13 7.01 2.12
C TRP A 52 -2.78 5.64 2.72
N LEU A 53 -3.77 4.92 3.26
CA LEU A 53 -3.59 3.55 3.75
C LEU A 53 -3.11 2.64 2.62
N ALA A 54 -3.78 2.67 1.46
CA ALA A 54 -3.40 1.82 0.34
C ALA A 54 -1.97 2.04 -0.14
N LEU A 55 -1.53 3.28 -0.31
CA LEU A 55 -0.17 3.60 -0.75
C LEU A 55 0.88 3.28 0.32
N THR A 56 0.58 3.55 1.59
CA THR A 56 1.50 3.25 2.70
C THR A 56 1.72 1.74 2.84
N HIS A 57 0.66 0.94 2.73
CA HIS A 57 0.77 -0.50 2.80
C HIS A 57 1.34 -1.11 1.51
N ALA A 58 1.00 -0.57 0.33
CA ALA A 58 1.66 -0.94 -0.92
C ALA A 58 3.19 -0.72 -0.86
N SER A 59 3.63 0.39 -0.27
CA SER A 59 5.05 0.66 -0.03
C SER A 59 5.70 -0.38 0.90
N ARG A 60 5.05 -0.73 2.02
CA ARG A 60 5.56 -1.77 2.93
C ARG A 60 5.67 -3.14 2.27
N LEU A 61 4.70 -3.50 1.44
CA LEU A 61 4.65 -4.79 0.73
C LEU A 61 5.55 -4.83 -0.50
N SER A 62 6.02 -3.67 -0.99
CA SER A 62 6.67 -3.57 -2.30
C SER A 62 7.96 -4.38 -2.43
N GLU A 63 8.77 -4.44 -1.38
CA GLU A 63 10.02 -5.21 -1.41
C GLU A 63 9.74 -6.72 -1.46
N GLU A 64 8.74 -7.18 -0.71
CA GLU A 64 8.32 -8.58 -0.69
C GLU A 64 7.71 -9.02 -2.02
N PHE A 65 6.79 -8.23 -2.58
CA PHE A 65 6.03 -8.64 -3.77
C PHE A 65 6.75 -8.32 -5.08
N PHE A 66 7.56 -7.26 -5.13
CA PHE A 66 8.14 -6.76 -6.37
C PHE A 66 9.68 -6.72 -6.35
N GLY A 67 10.31 -6.98 -5.20
CA GLY A 67 11.76 -6.84 -5.03
C GLY A 67 12.25 -5.38 -5.13
N ILE A 68 11.34 -4.41 -5.02
CA ILE A 68 11.65 -2.97 -5.08
C ILE A 68 11.09 -2.25 -3.87
N ALA A 69 11.88 -1.37 -3.27
CA ALA A 69 11.39 -0.48 -2.21
C ALA A 69 10.69 0.73 -2.84
N LEU A 70 9.38 0.84 -2.67
CA LEU A 70 8.61 2.04 -3.02
C LEU A 70 8.61 3.00 -1.82
N PRO A 71 9.07 4.26 -1.97
CA PRO A 71 9.02 5.22 -0.89
C PRO A 71 7.59 5.75 -0.68
N ALA A 72 7.12 5.76 0.57
CA ALA A 72 5.84 6.38 0.97
C ALA A 72 5.91 6.97 2.38
N GLU A 73 7.04 7.57 2.73
CA GLU A 73 7.31 8.03 4.09
C GLU A 73 6.72 9.43 4.37
N THR A 74 6.31 10.16 3.31
CA THR A 74 5.82 11.54 3.42
C THR A 74 4.73 11.67 4.47
N ALA A 75 4.95 12.57 5.42
CA ALA A 75 3.91 12.92 6.36
C ALA A 75 2.78 13.65 5.64
N LEU A 76 1.55 13.20 5.89
CA LEU A 76 0.36 13.78 5.26
C LEU A 76 -0.65 14.15 6.34
N HIS A 77 -1.07 15.40 6.32
CA HIS A 77 -2.20 15.91 7.08
C HIS A 77 -3.39 16.10 6.13
N CYS A 78 -4.57 15.62 6.52
CA CYS A 78 -5.77 15.80 5.70
C CYS A 78 -6.29 17.24 5.85
N SER A 79 -6.51 17.97 4.76
CA SER A 79 -7.17 19.29 4.78
C SER A 79 -8.67 19.21 4.41
N GLN A 80 -9.18 18.02 4.09
CA GLN A 80 -10.55 17.82 3.59
C GLN A 80 -11.54 17.38 4.68
N TYR A 81 -11.09 17.28 5.94
CA TYR A 81 -11.93 16.74 7.03
C TYR A 81 -13.16 17.59 7.32
N GLU A 82 -13.14 18.89 7.03
CA GLU A 82 -14.28 19.80 7.26
C GLU A 82 -15.42 19.56 6.27
N GLN A 83 -15.09 19.09 5.06
CA GLN A 83 -16.06 18.87 3.98
C GLN A 83 -16.66 17.46 3.99
N ASN A 84 -16.13 16.57 4.84
CA ASN A 84 -16.56 15.18 4.93
C ASN A 84 -17.42 14.98 6.18
N HIS A 85 -18.73 14.84 6.00
CA HIS A 85 -19.71 14.73 7.10
C HIS A 85 -19.55 13.41 7.86
N GLU A 86 -18.99 12.39 7.21
CA GLU A 86 -18.71 11.05 7.75
C GLU A 86 -17.28 10.95 8.33
N CYS A 87 -16.56 12.08 8.43
CA CYS A 87 -15.21 12.11 8.96
C CYS A 87 -15.18 11.69 10.44
N ILE A 88 -14.32 10.72 10.76
CA ILE A 88 -14.11 10.22 12.12
C ILE A 88 -13.12 11.03 12.96
N ARG A 89 -12.68 12.16 12.42
CA ARG A 89 -11.84 13.15 13.10
C ARG A 89 -10.61 12.54 13.76
N ASN A 90 -10.45 12.71 15.07
CA ASN A 90 -9.32 12.26 15.89
C ASN A 90 -9.02 10.76 15.85
N ARG A 91 -9.93 9.94 15.33
CA ARG A 91 -9.68 8.52 15.08
C ARG A 91 -9.01 8.25 13.72
N CYS A 92 -8.89 9.25 12.85
CA CYS A 92 -8.28 9.13 11.53
C CYS A 92 -6.75 9.23 11.65
N PRO A 93 -5.96 8.36 10.97
CA PRO A 93 -4.50 8.47 10.95
C PRO A 93 -3.96 9.73 10.24
N LEU A 94 -4.84 10.58 9.71
CA LEU A 94 -4.53 11.85 9.04
C LEU A 94 -5.06 13.09 9.80
N TRP A 95 -5.51 12.94 11.05
CA TRP A 95 -6.18 14.01 11.81
C TRP A 95 -5.25 15.08 12.38
N GLU A 96 -4.00 14.74 12.67
CA GLU A 96 -3.04 15.68 13.26
C GLU A 96 -1.71 15.59 12.51
N GLU A 97 -0.93 16.69 12.52
CA GLU A 97 0.36 16.76 11.86
C GLU A 97 1.26 15.59 12.25
N ARG A 98 1.51 14.67 11.31
CA ARG A 98 2.78 13.96 11.36
C ARG A 98 3.85 14.97 11.00
N LYS A 99 4.83 15.16 11.88
CA LYS A 99 6.08 15.84 11.50
C LYS A 99 6.77 14.95 10.47
N TRP A 100 6.99 15.48 9.28
CA TRP A 100 7.92 14.90 8.31
C TRP A 100 9.33 15.21 8.81
N GLU A 101 10.12 14.19 9.15
CA GLU A 101 11.56 14.35 9.28
C GLU A 101 12.18 14.05 7.92
N GLU A 102 12.65 15.10 7.23
CA GLU A 102 13.46 14.96 6.02
C GLU A 102 14.66 14.05 6.31
N GLY A 103 14.79 12.95 5.55
CA GLY A 103 16.03 12.16 5.52
C GLY A 103 16.01 10.75 6.11
N CYS A 104 14.91 10.26 6.69
CA CYS A 104 14.81 8.86 7.13
C CYS A 104 14.19 7.94 6.06
N TRP A 105 14.88 7.79 4.93
CA TRP A 105 14.64 6.69 3.98
C TRP A 105 15.37 5.44 4.49
N ARG A 106 14.65 4.35 4.78
CA ARG A 106 15.24 3.07 5.25
C ARG A 106 15.48 2.04 4.13
N GLY A 107 15.07 2.32 2.90
CA GLY A 107 15.45 1.51 1.74
C GLY A 107 16.86 1.88 1.32
N GLY A 108 17.75 0.93 1.00
CA GLY A 108 19.01 1.27 0.35
C GLY A 108 18.79 1.63 -1.13
N ARG A 109 19.80 2.24 -1.78
CA ARG A 109 19.82 2.60 -3.22
C ARG A 109 19.09 1.54 -4.07
N LEU A 110 18.10 1.96 -4.87
CA LEU A 110 17.43 1.13 -5.90
C LEU A 110 18.52 0.34 -6.66
N LYS A 111 18.64 -0.98 -6.38
CA LYS A 111 19.62 -1.81 -7.07
C LYS A 111 19.15 -1.92 -8.52
N LYS A 112 19.90 -1.32 -9.45
CA LYS A 112 19.73 -1.60 -10.87
C LYS A 112 20.01 -3.09 -11.09
N GLY A 113 19.01 -3.83 -11.57
CA GLY A 113 19.11 -5.24 -11.90
C GLY A 113 18.25 -6.10 -10.98
N ALA A 114 16.99 -6.30 -11.36
CA ALA A 114 16.17 -7.36 -10.82
C ALA A 114 16.82 -8.70 -11.19
N GLY A 115 17.48 -9.34 -10.23
CA GLY A 115 17.83 -10.76 -10.28
C GLY A 115 16.58 -11.62 -10.14
N PRO A 116 16.66 -12.94 -10.42
CA PRO A 116 15.48 -13.77 -10.58
C PRO A 116 14.68 -13.86 -9.28
N ILE A 117 13.37 -13.75 -9.44
CA ILE A 117 12.32 -13.95 -8.44
C ILE A 117 12.52 -15.35 -7.83
N LEU A 118 13.07 -15.42 -6.62
CA LEU A 118 13.38 -16.68 -5.95
C LEU A 118 12.39 -16.92 -4.80
N ALA A 119 11.49 -17.86 -5.07
CA ALA A 119 10.86 -18.85 -4.21
C ALA A 119 10.64 -18.52 -2.72
N TYR A 120 9.37 -18.42 -2.35
CA TYR A 120 8.90 -18.54 -0.96
C TYR A 120 8.71 -20.02 -0.58
N PRO A 121 9.11 -20.45 0.63
CA PRO A 121 8.53 -21.62 1.27
C PRO A 121 7.42 -21.16 2.24
N PHE A 122 6.18 -21.57 1.96
CA PHE A 122 5.13 -21.60 2.98
C PHE A 122 5.47 -22.74 3.96
N SER A 123 5.72 -22.43 5.23
CA SER A 123 5.72 -23.44 6.29
C SER A 123 4.28 -23.72 6.72
N THR A 124 3.91 -25.00 6.65
CA THR A 124 2.64 -25.62 7.11
C THR A 124 2.27 -25.29 8.55
#